data_AF-A0A1I0N0W4-F1
#
_entry.id   AF-A0A1I0N0W4-F1
#
_cell.length_a   1.000
_cell.length_b   1.000
_cell.length_c   1.000
_cell.angle_alpha   90.00
_cell.angle_beta   90.00
_cell.angle_gamma   90.00
#
_symmetry.space_group_name_H-M   'P 1'
#
loop_
_entity.id
_entity.type
_entity.pdbx_description
1 polymer ?
#
loop_
_entity_poly.entity_id
_entity_poly.type
_entity_poly.pdbx_seq_one_letter_code
_entity_poly.pdbx_strand_id
1 'polypeptide(L)'
;MPKFCATRLRHLILLLPFGYAFVSRYHWPRDFIVNALTAWVSGMILLALLGDLSAGAAITSYLLGYATFICIYELGYLANDTIGLRHDPTPRRRVEVASSAGFIFAFVVIRLGVGLAAAFVLGVVTSGLYWTAVAALAATLIAHNTLRAVELKFYTFIQLSLFRFALPILPALIVKGDTTAILTVFATALLLFTLPRFLTYMDAKGRLSLPERKARSYHLKTHIAVLPLILLLSVLTNEAAPLVCLLWGVVVQLVYVARSRLPTGVQGAMQP
;
A
#
# COMPACT_ATOMS: atom_id res chain seq x y z
N MET A 1 -18.68 4.10 22.80
CA MET A 1 -17.23 4.32 23.04
C MET A 1 -17.01 5.79 23.32
N PRO A 2 -16.37 6.18 24.43
CA PRO A 2 -16.17 7.58 24.77
C PRO A 2 -15.26 8.27 23.72
N LYS A 3 -15.68 9.47 23.29
CA LYS A 3 -14.93 10.33 22.38
C LYS A 3 -13.64 10.74 23.09
N PHE A 4 -12.52 10.12 22.72
CA PHE A 4 -11.22 10.56 23.20
C PHE A 4 -10.97 11.98 22.70
N CYS A 5 -11.02 12.95 23.61
CA CYS A 5 -10.48 14.29 23.36
C CYS A 5 -9.07 14.12 22.78
N ALA A 6 -8.82 14.64 21.58
CA ALA A 6 -7.57 14.43 20.86
C ALA A 6 -6.41 14.99 21.68
N THR A 7 -5.66 14.11 22.36
CA THR A 7 -4.53 14.52 23.20
C THR A 7 -3.44 15.18 22.34
N ARG A 8 -2.67 16.12 22.89
CA ARG A 8 -1.51 16.73 22.21
C ARG A 8 -0.57 15.67 21.61
N LEU A 9 -0.41 14.54 22.29
CA LEU A 9 0.35 13.39 21.83
C LEU A 9 -0.16 12.83 20.48
N ARG A 10 -1.49 12.77 20.28
CA ARG A 10 -2.05 12.32 18.99
C ARG A 10 -1.67 13.25 17.85
N HIS A 11 -1.63 14.57 18.07
CA HIS A 11 -1.21 15.51 17.03
C HIS A 11 0.25 15.29 16.63
N LEU A 12 1.14 15.09 17.62
CA LEU A 12 2.55 14.80 17.36
C LEU A 12 2.74 13.49 16.59
N ILE A 13 2.02 12.42 16.96
CA ILE A 13 2.05 11.15 16.23
C ILE A 13 1.61 11.34 14.78
N LEU A 14 0.54 12.10 14.53
CA LEU A 14 0.07 12.37 13.17
C LEU A 14 1.07 13.21 12.37
N LEU A 15 1.95 14.00 13.01
CA LEU A 15 3.02 14.73 12.32
C LEU A 15 4.21 13.83 11.96
N LEU A 16 4.37 12.64 12.53
CA LEU A 16 5.39 11.70 12.08
C LEU A 16 4.99 11.07 10.74
N PRO A 17 5.88 10.99 9.74
CA PRO A 17 5.63 10.22 8.52
C PRO A 17 5.21 8.79 8.88
N PHE A 18 4.22 8.24 8.16
CA PHE A 18 3.54 6.97 8.45
C PHE A 18 2.61 6.98 9.68
N GLY A 19 2.74 7.95 10.59
CA GLY A 19 1.88 8.05 11.78
C GLY A 19 0.40 8.27 11.45
N TYR A 20 0.10 9.05 10.40
CA TYR A 20 -1.28 9.29 9.97
C TYR A 20 -1.87 8.03 9.33
N ALA A 21 -1.13 7.38 8.44
CA ALA A 21 -1.52 6.12 7.84
C ALA A 21 -1.71 5.04 8.89
N PHE A 22 -0.85 5.00 9.91
CA PHE A 22 -0.91 4.00 10.95
C PHE A 22 -2.21 4.11 11.75
N VAL A 23 -2.48 5.30 12.29
CA VAL A 23 -3.69 5.59 13.09
C VAL A 23 -4.97 5.43 12.27
N SER A 24 -4.97 5.79 10.99
CA SER A 24 -6.18 5.78 10.15
C SER A 24 -6.50 4.42 9.51
N ARG A 25 -5.56 3.47 9.47
CA ARG A 25 -5.70 2.22 8.71
C ARG A 25 -5.57 0.94 9.52
N TYR A 26 -4.77 0.94 10.57
CA TYR A 26 -4.56 -0.27 11.38
C TYR A 26 -5.35 -0.13 12.68
N HIS A 27 -6.32 -1.02 12.87
CA HIS A 27 -7.10 -1.05 14.10
C HIS A 27 -6.33 -1.83 15.17
N TRP A 28 -5.54 -2.82 14.74
CA TRP A 28 -4.72 -3.66 15.60
C TRP A 28 -3.29 -3.83 15.07
N PRO A 29 -2.28 -4.08 15.93
CA PRO A 29 -0.91 -4.38 15.51
C PRO A 29 -0.82 -5.56 14.53
N ARG A 30 -1.74 -6.52 14.65
CA ARG A 30 -1.86 -7.65 13.72
C ARG A 30 -2.12 -7.21 12.29
N ASP A 31 -2.97 -6.21 12.07
CA ASP A 31 -3.32 -5.72 10.73
C ASP A 31 -2.08 -5.14 10.04
N PHE A 32 -1.25 -4.44 10.83
CA PHE A 32 0.04 -3.93 10.38
C PHE A 32 0.99 -5.08 10.01
N ILE A 33 1.15 -6.08 10.88
CA ILE A 33 2.02 -7.24 10.64
C ILE A 33 1.60 -7.97 9.37
N VAL A 34 0.31 -8.28 9.20
CA VAL A 34 -0.19 -8.99 8.01
C VAL A 34 0.05 -8.16 6.74
N ASN A 35 -0.21 -6.84 6.79
CA ASN A 35 0.09 -5.96 5.67
C ASN A 35 1.60 -5.88 5.37
N ALA A 36 2.46 -5.84 6.38
CA ALA A 36 3.90 -5.82 6.20
C ALA A 36 4.40 -7.13 5.57
N LEU A 37 3.95 -8.28 6.07
CA LEU A 37 4.30 -9.58 5.52
C LEU A 37 3.79 -9.74 4.07
N THR A 38 2.59 -9.29 3.75
CA THR A 38 2.00 -9.51 2.41
C THR A 38 2.38 -8.47 1.37
N ALA A 39 2.72 -7.24 1.77
CA ALA A 39 3.04 -6.15 0.84
C ALA A 39 4.52 -5.76 0.90
N TRP A 40 5.05 -5.52 2.10
CA TRP A 40 6.40 -4.99 2.25
C TRP A 40 7.45 -6.05 2.00
N VAL A 41 7.32 -7.24 2.59
CA VAL A 41 8.27 -8.32 2.35
C VAL A 41 8.26 -8.74 0.88
N SER A 42 7.09 -8.81 0.23
CA SER A 42 7.02 -9.06 -1.22
C SER A 42 7.75 -7.98 -2.03
N GLY A 43 7.58 -6.70 -1.67
CA GLY A 43 8.33 -5.61 -2.32
C GLY A 43 9.85 -5.69 -2.09
N MET A 44 10.28 -6.09 -0.88
CA MET A 44 11.69 -6.33 -0.55
C MET A 44 12.26 -7.53 -1.33
N ILE A 45 11.48 -8.60 -1.51
CA ILE A 45 11.87 -9.76 -2.33
C ILE A 45 12.05 -9.33 -3.79
N LEU A 46 11.08 -8.61 -4.35
CA LEU A 46 11.21 -8.08 -5.72
C LEU A 46 12.47 -7.23 -5.86
N LEU A 47 12.73 -6.36 -4.88
CA LEU A 47 13.88 -5.48 -4.95
C LEU A 47 15.21 -6.22 -4.79
N ALA A 48 15.27 -7.23 -3.93
CA ALA A 48 16.46 -8.07 -3.79
C ALA A 48 16.78 -8.79 -5.10
N LEU A 49 15.78 -9.42 -5.73
CA LEU A 49 15.97 -10.25 -6.92
C LEU A 49 16.15 -9.40 -8.19
N LEU A 50 15.21 -8.48 -8.48
CA LEU A 50 15.27 -7.65 -9.69
C LEU A 50 16.34 -6.56 -9.59
N GLY A 51 16.63 -6.08 -8.38
CA GLY A 51 17.67 -5.08 -8.13
C GLY A 51 19.07 -5.66 -8.00
N ASP A 52 19.22 -6.99 -7.93
CA ASP A 52 20.48 -7.68 -7.57
C ASP A 52 21.10 -7.12 -6.28
N LEU A 53 20.24 -6.94 -5.27
CA LEU A 53 20.62 -6.35 -3.99
C LEU A 53 20.75 -7.43 -2.91
N SER A 54 21.74 -7.27 -2.03
CA SER A 54 21.76 -8.02 -0.78
C SER A 54 20.48 -7.76 0.03
N ALA A 55 20.09 -8.70 0.89
CA ALA A 55 18.88 -8.56 1.70
C ALA A 55 18.85 -7.26 2.51
N GLY A 56 19.99 -6.87 3.12
CA GLY A 56 20.10 -5.61 3.86
C GLY A 56 19.94 -4.37 2.98
N ALA A 57 20.53 -4.37 1.78
CA ALA A 57 20.39 -3.28 0.82
C ALA A 57 18.96 -3.18 0.28
N ALA A 58 18.30 -4.31 0.01
CA ALA A 58 16.90 -4.35 -0.41
C ALA A 58 15.94 -3.84 0.67
N ILE A 59 16.13 -4.25 1.93
CA ILE A 59 15.34 -3.73 3.07
C ILE A 59 15.53 -2.22 3.19
N THR A 60 16.78 -1.74 3.21
CA THR A 60 17.09 -0.32 3.37
C THR A 60 16.50 0.51 2.23
N SER A 61 16.71 0.08 1.00
CA SER A 61 16.21 0.76 -0.20
C SER A 61 14.69 0.77 -0.25
N TYR A 62 14.04 -0.35 0.09
CA TYR A 62 12.58 -0.43 0.15
C TYR A 62 12.02 0.49 1.24
N LEU A 63 12.62 0.55 2.43
CA LEU A 63 12.14 1.40 3.52
C LEU A 63 12.31 2.89 3.20
N LEU A 64 13.43 3.27 2.58
CA LEU A 64 13.63 4.63 2.07
C LEU A 64 12.63 4.97 0.95
N GLY A 65 12.44 4.05 0.00
CA GLY A 65 11.46 4.22 -1.07
C GLY A 65 10.04 4.35 -0.50
N TYR A 66 9.69 3.52 0.48
CA TYR A 66 8.44 3.59 1.22
C TYR A 66 8.28 4.91 1.95
N ALA A 67 9.35 5.46 2.54
CA ALA A 67 9.33 6.78 3.17
C ALA A 67 9.00 7.89 2.17
N THR A 68 9.58 7.86 0.96
CA THR A 68 9.21 8.82 -0.10
C THR A 68 7.74 8.69 -0.50
N PHE A 69 7.28 7.46 -0.74
CA PHE A 69 5.91 7.15 -1.12
C PHE A 69 4.92 7.61 -0.05
N ILE A 70 5.12 7.22 1.20
CA ILE A 70 4.15 7.46 2.28
C ILE A 70 4.03 8.95 2.59
N CYS A 71 5.11 9.72 2.43
CA CYS A 71 5.08 11.16 2.58
C CYS A 71 4.10 11.81 1.60
N ILE A 72 4.10 11.41 0.33
CA ILE A 72 3.13 11.92 -0.65
C ILE A 72 1.73 11.34 -0.40
N TYR A 73 1.64 10.05 -0.10
CA TYR A 73 0.37 9.35 0.07
C TYR A 73 -0.44 9.85 1.27
N GLU A 74 0.22 10.22 2.37
CA GLU A 74 -0.42 10.80 3.54
C GLU A 74 -0.99 12.20 3.29
N LEU A 75 -0.42 12.99 2.37
CA LEU A 75 -1.04 14.24 1.93
C LEU A 75 -2.41 13.97 1.30
N GLY A 76 -2.50 12.93 0.49
CA GLY A 76 -3.76 12.45 -0.08
C GLY A 76 -4.77 12.00 0.97
N TYR A 77 -4.31 11.39 2.07
CA TYR A 77 -5.17 11.04 3.21
C TYR A 77 -5.70 12.28 3.93
N LEU A 78 -4.83 13.25 4.22
CA LEU A 78 -5.26 14.51 4.84
C LEU A 78 -6.25 15.26 3.93
N ALA A 79 -5.99 15.31 2.63
CA ALA A 79 -6.89 15.92 1.65
C ALA A 79 -8.25 15.20 1.59
N ASN A 80 -8.27 13.86 1.66
CA ASN A 80 -9.50 13.09 1.72
C ASN A 80 -10.34 13.43 2.97
N ASP A 81 -9.69 13.55 4.13
CA ASP A 81 -10.38 13.79 5.40
C ASP A 81 -10.78 15.26 5.61
N THR A 82 -10.23 16.20 4.82
CA THR A 82 -10.55 17.65 4.88
C THR A 82 -11.47 18.12 3.75
N ILE A 83 -11.21 17.69 2.51
CA ILE A 83 -11.92 18.12 1.30
C ILE A 83 -12.81 16.99 0.77
N GLY A 84 -12.28 15.76 0.70
CA GLY A 84 -12.94 14.62 0.04
C GLY A 84 -14.28 14.20 0.65
N LEU A 85 -14.48 14.42 1.95
CA LEU A 85 -15.75 14.12 2.64
C LEU A 85 -16.95 14.87 2.05
N ARG A 86 -16.74 15.97 1.33
CA ARG A 86 -17.83 16.77 0.71
C ARG A 86 -18.42 16.11 -0.54
N HIS A 87 -17.74 15.13 -1.12
CA HIS A 87 -18.11 14.53 -2.41
C HIS A 87 -18.32 13.00 -2.34
N ASP A 88 -18.16 12.39 -1.17
CA ASP A 88 -18.49 10.97 -0.98
C ASP A 88 -19.93 10.86 -0.45
N PRO A 89 -20.81 10.05 -1.10
CA PRO A 89 -22.15 9.78 -0.56
C PRO A 89 -22.12 9.02 0.78
N THR A 90 -20.97 8.42 1.13
CA THR A 90 -20.70 7.66 2.35
C THR A 90 -19.46 8.19 3.07
N PRO A 91 -19.47 9.44 3.56
CA PRO A 91 -18.28 10.06 4.13
C PRO A 91 -17.86 9.34 5.41
N ARG A 92 -16.63 8.80 5.41
CA ARG A 92 -16.02 8.19 6.60
C ARG A 92 -14.82 9.01 7.01
N ARG A 93 -15.00 9.87 8.02
CA ARG A 93 -13.88 10.54 8.68
C ARG A 93 -13.08 9.48 9.44
N ARG A 94 -11.79 9.32 9.11
CA ARG A 94 -10.96 8.28 9.73
C ARG A 94 -10.22 8.80 10.95
N VAL A 95 -9.86 10.07 10.93
CA VAL A 95 -9.15 10.71 12.04
C VAL A 95 -9.97 11.89 12.58
N GLU A 96 -10.35 11.79 13.85
CA GLU A 96 -11.06 12.84 14.60
C GLU A 96 -10.06 13.87 15.17
N VAL A 97 -9.37 14.60 14.30
CA VAL A 97 -8.47 15.69 14.70
C VAL A 97 -8.86 16.98 13.99
N ALA A 98 -8.88 18.08 14.74
CA ALA A 98 -9.12 19.41 14.17
C ALA A 98 -7.88 19.85 13.38
N SER A 99 -8.04 19.99 12.06
CA SER A 99 -6.97 20.40 11.17
C SER A 99 -6.83 21.93 11.18
N SER A 100 -6.15 22.47 12.20
CA SER A 100 -5.78 23.90 12.19
C SER A 100 -4.82 24.19 11.02
N ALA A 101 -4.79 25.44 10.55
CA ALA A 101 -3.88 25.85 9.48
C ALA A 101 -2.40 25.53 9.81
N GLY A 102 -2.00 25.77 11.07
CA GLY A 102 -0.66 25.43 11.56
C GLY A 102 -0.35 23.93 11.52
N PHE A 103 -1.33 23.08 11.86
CA PHE A 103 -1.16 21.63 11.75
C PHE A 103 -0.99 21.19 10.29
N ILE A 104 -1.83 21.69 9.38
CA ILE A 104 -1.75 21.36 7.95
C ILE A 104 -0.40 21.80 7.38
N PHE A 105 0.04 23.03 7.70
CA PHE A 105 1.33 23.55 7.26
C PHE A 105 2.49 22.67 7.75
N ALA A 106 2.57 22.39 9.06
CA ALA A 106 3.60 21.53 9.63
C ALA A 106 3.56 20.12 9.02
N PHE A 107 2.37 19.56 8.83
CA PHE A 107 2.17 18.25 8.21
C PHE A 107 2.78 18.22 6.81
N VAL A 108 2.43 19.18 5.95
CA VAL A 108 2.93 19.27 4.57
C VAL A 108 4.45 19.43 4.54
N VAL A 109 4.99 20.40 5.30
CA VAL A 109 6.44 20.70 5.31
C VAL A 109 7.24 19.48 5.75
N ILE A 110 6.82 18.78 6.81
CA ILE A 110 7.53 17.58 7.29
C ILE A 110 7.52 16.48 6.22
N ARG A 111 6.39 16.22 5.54
CA ARG A 111 6.33 15.18 4.49
C ARG A 111 7.20 15.54 3.30
N LEU A 112 7.13 16.78 2.82
CA LEU A 112 7.94 17.20 1.68
C LEU A 112 9.44 17.14 2.02
N GLY A 113 9.83 17.59 3.23
CA GLY A 113 11.21 17.53 3.70
C GLY A 113 11.73 16.10 3.82
N VAL A 114 11.01 15.21 4.51
CA VAL A 114 11.43 13.81 4.69
C VAL A 114 11.40 13.05 3.36
N GLY A 115 10.38 13.26 2.54
CA GLY A 115 10.29 12.64 1.21
C GLY A 115 11.42 13.06 0.30
N LEU A 116 11.76 14.36 0.26
CA LEU A 116 12.88 14.87 -0.53
C LEU A 116 14.23 14.36 -0.01
N ALA A 117 14.43 14.32 1.31
CA ALA A 117 15.64 13.78 1.92
C ALA A 117 15.83 12.29 1.58
N ALA A 118 14.76 11.48 1.68
CA ALA A 118 14.83 10.08 1.30
C ALA A 118 15.09 9.89 -0.21
N ALA A 119 14.47 10.72 -1.08
CA ALA A 119 14.75 10.71 -2.51
C ALA A 119 16.20 11.10 -2.84
N PHE A 120 16.78 12.04 -2.07
CA PHE A 120 18.19 12.44 -2.17
C PHE A 120 19.12 11.28 -1.80
N VAL A 121 18.87 10.62 -0.66
CA VAL A 121 19.64 9.44 -0.23
C VAL A 121 19.55 8.30 -1.25
N LEU A 122 18.38 8.13 -1.89
CA LEU A 122 18.17 7.15 -2.95
C LEU A 122 18.77 7.56 -4.32
N GLY A 123 19.30 8.78 -4.47
CA GLY A 123 19.92 9.23 -5.72
C GLY A 123 18.94 9.48 -6.88
N VAL A 124 17.65 9.72 -6.60
CA VAL A 124 16.62 9.87 -7.65
C VAL A 124 16.10 11.29 -7.86
N VAL A 125 16.66 12.29 -7.17
CA VAL A 125 16.19 13.69 -7.22
C VAL A 125 16.30 14.31 -8.62
N THR A 126 17.26 13.88 -9.43
CA THR A 126 17.42 14.37 -10.82
C THR A 126 16.70 13.48 -11.85
N SER A 127 16.07 12.39 -11.42
CA SER A 127 15.41 11.45 -12.32
C SER A 127 14.03 11.95 -12.74
N GLY A 128 13.89 12.30 -14.03
CA GLY A 128 12.60 12.67 -14.62
C GLY A 128 11.57 11.53 -14.53
N LEU A 129 11.99 10.27 -14.65
CA LEU A 129 11.11 9.11 -14.51
C LEU A 129 10.54 8.98 -13.10
N TYR A 130 11.35 9.21 -12.07
CA TYR A 130 10.90 9.18 -10.67
C TYR A 130 9.84 10.26 -10.42
N TRP A 131 10.12 11.51 -10.83
CA TRP A 131 9.16 12.61 -10.66
C TRP A 131 7.89 12.42 -11.49
N THR A 132 7.98 11.79 -12.67
CA THR A 132 6.81 11.41 -13.46
C THR A 132 5.93 10.42 -12.69
N ALA A 133 6.52 9.41 -12.05
CA ALA A 133 5.77 8.45 -11.23
C ALA A 133 5.14 9.10 -9.98
N VAL A 134 5.85 10.02 -9.33
CA VAL A 134 5.32 10.81 -8.19
C VAL A 134 4.16 11.72 -8.63
N ALA A 135 4.31 12.41 -9.77
CA ALA A 135 3.27 13.26 -10.34
C ALA A 135 2.03 12.44 -10.75
N ALA A 136 2.23 11.26 -11.33
CA ALA A 136 1.14 10.32 -11.64
C ALA A 136 0.39 9.88 -10.37
N LEU A 137 1.10 9.53 -9.30
CA LEU A 137 0.46 9.24 -8.00
C LEU A 137 -0.35 10.46 -7.49
N ALA A 138 0.22 11.66 -7.54
CA ALA A 138 -0.46 12.86 -7.07
C ALA A 138 -1.73 13.14 -7.88
N ALA A 139 -1.66 13.02 -9.21
CA ALA A 139 -2.82 13.14 -10.10
C ALA A 139 -3.89 12.09 -9.79
N THR A 140 -3.51 10.81 -9.59
CA THR A 140 -4.45 9.76 -9.20
C THR A 140 -5.08 10.04 -7.84
N LEU A 141 -4.32 10.54 -6.85
CA LEU A 141 -4.86 10.90 -5.52
C LEU A 141 -5.90 12.02 -5.63
N ILE A 142 -5.60 13.06 -6.41
CA ILE A 142 -6.53 14.16 -6.66
C ILE A 142 -7.79 13.60 -7.34
N ALA A 143 -7.64 12.87 -8.44
CA ALA A 143 -8.75 12.29 -9.18
C ALA A 143 -9.62 11.38 -8.30
N HIS A 144 -9.01 10.51 -7.48
CA HIS A 144 -9.75 9.62 -6.58
C HIS A 144 -10.62 10.38 -5.56
N ASN A 145 -10.12 11.54 -5.10
CA ASN A 145 -10.78 12.36 -4.09
C ASN A 145 -11.79 13.35 -4.68
N THR A 146 -11.66 13.76 -5.94
CA THR A 146 -12.52 14.80 -6.56
C THR A 146 -13.57 14.24 -7.49
N LEU A 147 -13.31 13.13 -8.18
CA LEU A 147 -14.26 12.55 -9.12
C LEU A 147 -15.51 12.01 -8.41
N ARG A 148 -16.67 12.41 -8.91
CA ARG A 148 -17.98 11.99 -8.36
C ARG A 148 -18.48 10.68 -8.98
N ALA A 149 -18.14 10.43 -10.25
CA ALA A 149 -18.53 9.22 -10.96
C ALA A 149 -17.92 7.98 -10.30
N VAL A 150 -18.77 7.03 -9.91
CA VAL A 150 -18.37 5.85 -9.13
C VAL A 150 -17.48 4.91 -9.97
N GLU A 151 -17.77 4.83 -11.27
CA GLU A 151 -17.06 4.01 -12.24
C GLU A 151 -15.60 4.47 -12.35
N LEU A 152 -15.37 5.78 -12.37
CA LEU A 152 -14.02 6.37 -12.39
C LEU A 152 -13.26 6.13 -11.08
N LYS A 153 -13.96 5.92 -9.96
CA LYS A 153 -13.33 5.54 -8.68
C LYS A 153 -12.72 4.14 -8.73
N PHE A 154 -13.21 3.25 -9.59
CA PHE A 154 -12.61 1.91 -9.77
C PHE A 154 -11.23 2.01 -10.43
N TYR A 155 -11.13 2.77 -11.52
CA TYR A 155 -9.86 2.99 -12.21
C TYR A 155 -8.83 3.68 -11.31
N THR A 156 -9.23 4.74 -10.61
CA THR A 156 -8.32 5.44 -9.69
C THR A 156 -7.94 4.55 -8.48
N PHE A 157 -8.83 3.69 -7.99
CA PHE A 157 -8.47 2.73 -6.93
C PHE A 157 -7.38 1.74 -7.39
N ILE A 158 -7.53 1.17 -8.59
CA ILE A 158 -6.53 0.25 -9.18
C ILE A 158 -5.17 0.97 -9.28
N GLN A 159 -5.15 2.18 -9.83
CA GLN A 159 -3.94 2.99 -9.94
C GLN A 159 -3.31 3.30 -8.57
N LEU A 160 -4.09 3.73 -7.58
CA LEU A 160 -3.59 3.97 -6.21
C LEU A 160 -3.01 2.70 -5.57
N SER A 161 -3.67 1.57 -5.77
CA SER A 161 -3.21 0.28 -5.25
C SER A 161 -1.91 -0.16 -5.91
N LEU A 162 -1.78 0.03 -7.23
CA LEU A 162 -0.54 -0.22 -7.97
C LEU A 162 0.60 0.66 -7.46
N PHE A 163 0.40 1.98 -7.42
CA PHE A 163 1.43 2.91 -6.94
C PHE A 163 1.84 2.65 -5.50
N ARG A 164 0.89 2.28 -4.63
CA ARG A 164 1.18 1.92 -3.23
C ARG A 164 2.15 0.76 -3.10
N PHE A 165 2.09 -0.21 -4.01
CA PHE A 165 2.99 -1.35 -3.99
C PHE A 165 4.30 -1.05 -4.75
N ALA A 166 4.21 -0.40 -5.91
CA ALA A 166 5.33 -0.21 -6.81
C ALA A 166 6.29 0.91 -6.38
N LEU A 167 5.78 2.09 -5.96
CA LEU A 167 6.63 3.26 -5.69
C LEU A 167 7.72 3.03 -4.63
N PRO A 168 7.52 2.22 -3.57
CA PRO A 168 8.60 1.87 -2.66
C PRO A 168 9.80 1.16 -3.30
N ILE A 169 9.59 0.51 -4.46
CA ILE A 169 10.58 -0.32 -5.16
C ILE A 169 11.25 0.50 -6.28
N LEU A 170 10.47 1.35 -6.95
CA LEU A 170 10.87 2.09 -8.16
C LEU A 170 12.22 2.82 -8.04
N PRO A 171 12.52 3.59 -6.97
CA PRO A 171 13.74 4.39 -6.91
C PRO A 171 15.02 3.60 -7.17
N ALA A 172 15.16 2.43 -6.52
CA ALA A 172 16.35 1.60 -6.67
C ALA A 172 16.45 0.97 -8.07
N LEU A 173 15.32 0.58 -8.68
CA LEU A 173 15.32 0.07 -10.06
C LEU A 173 15.59 1.16 -11.10
N ILE A 174 15.14 2.39 -10.84
CA ILE A 174 15.42 3.55 -11.68
C ILE A 174 16.92 3.86 -11.68
N VAL A 175 17.58 3.83 -10.52
CA VAL A 175 19.03 4.04 -10.43
C VAL A 175 19.80 2.93 -11.17
N LYS A 176 19.33 1.69 -11.09
CA LYS A 176 19.89 0.56 -11.87
C LYS A 176 19.70 0.75 -13.38
N GLY A 177 18.70 1.52 -13.82
CA GLY A 177 18.41 1.78 -15.23
C GLY A 177 17.64 0.66 -15.93
N ASP A 178 17.05 -0.28 -15.18
CA ASP A 178 16.36 -1.45 -15.74
C ASP A 178 14.85 -1.19 -15.84
N THR A 179 14.40 -0.76 -17.03
CA THR A 179 12.99 -0.51 -17.29
C THR A 179 12.15 -1.78 -17.36
N THR A 180 12.74 -2.91 -17.74
CA THR A 180 12.04 -4.20 -17.79
C THR A 180 11.68 -4.65 -16.38
N ALA A 181 12.61 -4.53 -15.43
CA ALA A 181 12.35 -4.80 -14.02
C ALA A 181 11.20 -3.93 -13.47
N ILE A 182 11.12 -2.66 -13.85
CA ILE A 182 10.01 -1.77 -13.44
C ILE A 182 8.67 -2.30 -13.97
N LEU A 183 8.59 -2.71 -15.24
CA LEU A 183 7.37 -3.30 -15.80
C LEU A 183 6.99 -4.61 -15.09
N THR A 184 7.97 -5.46 -14.78
CA THR A 184 7.78 -6.69 -14.00
C THR A 184 7.20 -6.40 -12.62
N VAL A 185 7.66 -5.35 -11.94
CA VAL A 185 7.09 -4.90 -10.66
C VAL A 185 5.62 -4.50 -10.82
N PHE A 186 5.26 -3.69 -11.81
CA PHE A 186 3.86 -3.29 -12.02
C PHE A 186 2.96 -4.48 -12.36
N ALA A 187 3.42 -5.42 -13.21
CA ALA A 187 2.66 -6.62 -13.55
C ALA A 187 2.47 -7.51 -12.31
N THR A 188 3.52 -7.71 -11.51
CA THR A 188 3.44 -8.47 -10.25
C THR A 188 2.51 -7.78 -9.25
N ALA A 189 2.61 -6.46 -9.11
CA ALA A 189 1.76 -5.65 -8.24
C ALA A 189 0.28 -5.73 -8.66
N LEU A 190 0.00 -5.79 -9.96
CA LEU A 190 -1.36 -5.95 -10.47
C LEU A 190 -1.93 -7.29 -10.02
N LEU A 191 -1.22 -8.37 -10.31
CA LEU A 191 -1.68 -9.74 -10.10
C LEU A 191 -1.76 -10.14 -8.62
N LEU A 192 -0.70 -9.89 -7.86
CA LEU A 192 -0.58 -10.37 -6.48
C LEU A 192 -1.21 -9.43 -5.44
N PHE A 193 -1.22 -8.12 -5.72
CA PHE A 193 -1.62 -7.13 -4.73
C PHE A 193 -2.91 -6.38 -5.12
N THR A 194 -2.98 -5.85 -6.33
CA THR A 194 -4.05 -4.93 -6.72
C THR A 194 -5.35 -5.65 -7.03
N LEU A 195 -5.32 -6.73 -7.80
CA LEU A 195 -6.54 -7.48 -8.13
C LEU A 195 -7.25 -8.03 -6.88
N PRO A 196 -6.58 -8.71 -5.93
CA PRO A 196 -7.24 -9.14 -4.70
C PRO A 196 -7.81 -7.98 -3.89
N ARG A 197 -7.09 -6.85 -3.81
CA ARG A 197 -7.56 -5.64 -3.12
C ARG A 197 -8.75 -4.99 -3.83
N PHE A 198 -8.79 -5.03 -5.15
CA PHE A 198 -9.89 -4.49 -5.94
C PHE A 198 -11.18 -5.30 -5.73
N LEU A 199 -11.10 -6.63 -5.75
CA LEU A 199 -12.25 -7.50 -5.45
C LEU A 199 -12.83 -7.23 -4.05
N THR A 200 -11.96 -7.17 -3.03
CA THR A 200 -12.38 -6.85 -1.66
C THR A 200 -12.90 -5.42 -1.50
N TYR A 201 -12.41 -4.47 -2.29
CA TYR A 201 -12.92 -3.10 -2.34
C TYR A 201 -14.33 -3.05 -2.93
N MET A 202 -14.57 -3.74 -4.04
CA MET A 202 -15.89 -3.82 -4.69
C MET A 202 -16.93 -4.44 -3.75
N ASP A 203 -16.56 -5.52 -3.05
CA ASP A 203 -17.40 -6.15 -2.04
C ASP A 203 -17.67 -5.24 -0.84
N ALA A 204 -16.64 -4.58 -0.30
CA ALA A 204 -16.81 -3.62 0.80
C ALA A 204 -17.68 -2.39 0.43
N LYS A 205 -17.84 -2.10 -0.86
CA LYS A 205 -18.70 -1.03 -1.38
C LYS A 205 -20.06 -1.53 -1.87
N GLY A 206 -20.38 -2.82 -1.65
CA GLY A 206 -21.66 -3.43 -2.05
C GLY A 206 -21.87 -3.50 -3.56
N ARG A 207 -20.78 -3.53 -4.35
CA ARG A 207 -20.81 -3.56 -5.83
C ARG A 207 -20.56 -4.95 -6.41
N LEU A 208 -20.08 -5.85 -5.58
CA LEU A 208 -19.86 -7.26 -5.88
C LEU A 208 -20.24 -8.04 -4.62
N SER A 209 -20.90 -9.18 -4.75
CA SER A 209 -21.17 -10.05 -3.59
C SER A 209 -20.14 -11.16 -3.57
N LEU A 210 -19.26 -11.16 -2.56
CA LEU A 210 -18.26 -12.22 -2.36
C LEU A 210 -18.46 -12.88 -1.00
N PRO A 211 -19.49 -13.73 -0.81
CA PRO A 211 -19.77 -14.35 0.48
C PRO A 211 -18.58 -15.18 0.99
N GLU A 212 -17.81 -15.79 0.09
CA GLU A 212 -16.62 -16.58 0.42
C GLU A 212 -15.43 -15.73 0.89
N ARG A 213 -15.46 -14.40 0.73
CA ARG A 213 -14.37 -13.51 1.19
C ARG A 213 -14.07 -13.69 2.68
N LYS A 214 -15.10 -13.97 3.47
CA LYS A 214 -14.98 -14.21 4.92
C LYS A 214 -14.36 -15.57 5.25
N ALA A 215 -14.26 -16.47 4.27
CA ALA A 215 -13.62 -17.76 4.45
C ALA A 215 -12.11 -17.57 4.65
N ARG A 216 -11.56 -18.27 5.64
CA ARG A 216 -10.13 -18.19 6.00
C ARG A 216 -9.20 -18.56 4.85
N SER A 217 -9.65 -19.42 3.92
CA SER A 217 -8.90 -19.85 2.75
C SER A 217 -9.04 -18.94 1.54
N TYR A 218 -9.85 -17.88 1.60
CA TYR A 218 -10.11 -16.99 0.46
C TYR A 218 -8.81 -16.44 -0.15
N HIS A 219 -7.97 -15.79 0.66
CA HIS A 219 -6.71 -15.22 0.18
C HIS A 219 -5.74 -16.26 -0.35
N LEU A 220 -5.70 -17.47 0.23
CA LEU A 220 -4.88 -18.56 -0.31
C LEU A 220 -5.37 -18.94 -1.72
N LYS A 221 -6.68 -19.11 -1.90
CA LYS A 221 -7.29 -19.42 -3.20
C LYS A 221 -7.01 -18.32 -4.23
N THR A 222 -7.07 -17.05 -3.85
CA THR A 222 -6.78 -15.95 -4.78
C THR A 222 -5.31 -15.95 -5.24
N HIS A 223 -4.35 -16.27 -4.36
CA HIS A 223 -2.95 -16.40 -4.75
C HIS A 223 -2.74 -17.59 -5.70
N ILE A 224 -3.35 -18.74 -5.41
CA ILE A 224 -3.27 -19.93 -6.28
C ILE A 224 -3.89 -19.64 -7.66
N ALA A 225 -5.02 -18.93 -7.70
CA ALA A 225 -5.72 -18.62 -8.94
C ALA A 225 -4.89 -17.76 -9.91
N VAL A 226 -3.97 -16.93 -9.41
CA VAL A 226 -3.09 -16.11 -10.27
C VAL A 226 -1.78 -16.82 -10.67
N LEU A 227 -1.56 -18.06 -10.21
CA LEU A 227 -0.35 -18.83 -10.52
C LEU A 227 -0.05 -18.95 -12.02
N PRO A 228 -1.01 -19.29 -12.92
CA PRO A 228 -0.71 -19.41 -14.35
C PRO A 228 -0.18 -18.11 -14.96
N LEU A 229 -0.75 -16.97 -14.54
CA LEU A 229 -0.31 -15.65 -15.03
C LEU A 229 1.05 -15.26 -14.47
N ILE A 230 1.35 -15.62 -13.22
CA ILE A 230 2.67 -15.37 -12.61
C ILE A 230 3.75 -16.26 -13.22
N LEU A 231 3.43 -17.52 -13.53
CA LEU A 231 4.34 -18.42 -14.25
C LEU A 231 4.63 -17.87 -15.65
N LEU A 232 3.58 -17.49 -16.39
CA LEU A 232 3.74 -16.87 -17.70
C LEU A 232 4.58 -15.60 -17.63
N LEU A 233 4.30 -14.71 -16.66
CA LEU A 233 5.08 -13.49 -16.44
C LEU A 233 6.56 -13.82 -16.18
N SER A 234 6.84 -14.78 -15.29
CA SER A 234 8.21 -15.17 -14.94
C SER A 234 8.98 -15.73 -16.15
N VAL A 235 8.31 -16.50 -17.01
CA VAL A 235 8.89 -17.01 -18.26
C VAL A 235 9.13 -15.88 -19.27
N LEU A 236 8.15 -14.99 -19.47
CA LEU A 236 8.26 -13.89 -20.44
C LEU A 236 9.34 -12.87 -20.07
N THR A 237 9.52 -12.60 -18.78
CA THR A 237 10.54 -11.66 -18.30
C THR A 237 11.88 -12.34 -18.02
N ASN A 238 11.94 -13.68 -18.05
CA ASN A 238 13.06 -14.48 -17.58
C ASN A 238 13.48 -14.13 -16.13
N GLU A 239 12.50 -13.85 -15.27
CA GLU A 239 12.72 -13.44 -13.88
C GLU A 239 11.96 -14.35 -12.92
N ALA A 240 12.63 -14.91 -11.92
CA ALA A 240 11.98 -15.73 -10.89
C ALA A 240 11.25 -14.89 -9.83
N ALA A 241 11.51 -13.57 -9.76
CA ALA A 241 11.03 -12.72 -8.69
C ALA A 241 9.50 -12.70 -8.49
N PRO A 242 8.65 -12.66 -9.55
CA PRO A 242 7.20 -12.75 -9.40
C PRO A 242 6.76 -14.08 -8.76
N LEU A 243 7.37 -15.19 -9.16
CA LEU A 243 7.08 -16.52 -8.60
C LEU A 243 7.46 -16.62 -7.14
N VAL A 244 8.65 -16.13 -6.75
CA VAL A 244 9.08 -16.11 -5.34
C VAL A 244 8.12 -15.28 -4.49
N CYS A 245 7.63 -14.15 -4.99
CA CYS A 245 6.63 -13.33 -4.30
C CYS A 245 5.30 -14.05 -4.12
N LEU A 246 4.85 -14.79 -5.13
CA LEU A 246 3.66 -15.61 -5.03
C LEU A 246 3.82 -16.71 -3.98
N LEU A 247 4.94 -17.45 -4.01
CA LEU A 247 5.23 -18.50 -3.04
C LEU A 247 5.27 -17.95 -1.61
N TRP A 248 5.90 -16.80 -1.40
CA TRP A 248 5.89 -16.10 -0.12
C TRP A 248 4.46 -15.77 0.33
N GLY A 249 3.64 -15.21 -0.56
CA GLY A 249 2.22 -14.93 -0.28
C GLY A 249 1.46 -16.20 0.13
N VAL A 250 1.67 -17.31 -0.58
CA VAL A 250 1.07 -18.61 -0.25
C VAL A 250 1.51 -19.09 1.14
N VAL A 251 2.80 -19.02 1.48
CA VAL A 251 3.32 -19.41 2.80
C VAL A 251 2.66 -18.59 3.90
N VAL A 252 2.59 -17.26 3.75
CA VAL A 252 1.94 -16.38 4.73
C VAL A 252 0.47 -16.78 4.94
N GLN A 253 -0.26 -17.07 3.87
CA GLN A 253 -1.67 -17.48 3.97
C GLN A 253 -1.84 -18.89 4.56
N LEU A 254 -0.94 -19.83 4.27
CA LEU A 254 -0.96 -21.17 4.88
C LEU A 254 -0.77 -21.09 6.39
N VAL A 255 0.20 -20.29 6.86
CA VAL A 255 0.41 -20.05 8.30
C VAL A 255 -0.84 -19.44 8.95
N TYR A 256 -1.47 -18.47 8.28
CA TYR A 256 -2.72 -17.86 8.74
C TYR A 256 -3.86 -18.87 8.87
N VAL A 257 -4.07 -19.70 7.85
CA VAL A 257 -5.11 -20.76 7.85
C VAL A 257 -4.82 -21.79 8.94
N ALA A 258 -3.58 -22.25 9.08
CA ALA A 258 -3.19 -23.25 10.07
C ALA A 258 -3.45 -22.78 11.50
N ARG A 259 -3.02 -21.57 11.86
CA ARG A 259 -3.21 -21.00 13.21
C ARG A 259 -4.68 -20.85 13.60
N SER A 260 -5.55 -20.64 12.62
CA SER A 260 -6.97 -20.45 12.88
C SER A 260 -7.71 -21.73 13.30
N ARG A 261 -7.16 -22.92 13.00
CA ARG A 261 -7.77 -24.24 13.28
C ARG A 261 -7.58 -24.73 14.72
N LEU A 262 -6.83 -23.99 15.54
CA LEU A 262 -6.64 -24.32 16.95
C LEU A 262 -7.96 -24.11 17.74
N PRO A 263 -8.37 -25.03 18.64
CA PRO A 263 -9.64 -24.97 19.36
C PRO A 263 -9.86 -23.64 20.07
N THR A 264 -11.06 -23.07 19.88
CA THR A 264 -11.42 -21.71 20.24
C THR A 264 -11.91 -21.62 21.68
N GLY A 265 -11.00 -21.59 22.65
CA GLY A 265 -11.31 -21.06 23.98
C GLY A 265 -11.33 -19.52 24.03
N VAL A 266 -10.87 -18.83 22.98
CA VAL A 266 -10.51 -17.39 23.03
C VAL A 266 -10.74 -16.64 21.69
N GLN A 267 -11.76 -16.97 20.89
CA GLN A 267 -11.92 -16.38 19.53
C GLN A 267 -13.13 -15.45 19.33
N GLY A 268 -13.55 -14.73 20.36
CA GLY A 268 -14.56 -13.67 20.24
C GLY A 268 -14.00 -12.32 19.78
N ALA A 269 -13.18 -12.24 18.71
CA ALA A 269 -12.74 -10.95 18.13
C ALA A 269 -11.98 -11.04 16.78
N MET A 270 -12.16 -12.09 15.97
CA MET A 270 -11.35 -12.29 14.74
C MET A 270 -12.14 -12.15 13.45
N GLN A 271 -12.45 -10.90 13.06
CA GLN A 271 -12.73 -10.56 11.66
C GLN A 271 -11.89 -9.33 11.28
N PRO A 272 -11.10 -9.38 10.18
CA PRO A 272 -10.41 -8.21 9.62
C PRO A 272 -11.36 -7.24 8.91
#